data_AF-A0A8H7XTV4-F1
#
_entry.id   AF-A0A8H7XTV4-F1
#
_cell.length_a   1.000
_cell.length_b   1.000
_cell.length_c   1.000
_cell.angle_alpha   90.00
_cell.angle_beta   90.00
_cell.angle_gamma   90.00
#
_symmetry.space_group_name_H-M   'P 1'
#
loop_
_entity.id
_entity.type
_entity.pdbx_description
1 polymer ?
#
loop_
_entity_poly.entity_id
_entity_poly.type
_entity_poly.pdbx_seq_one_letter_code
_entity_poly.pdbx_strand_id
1 'polypeptide(L)'
;MSFWNRHPKLERIKLSGCSRGKRWFSDDIPAGLLGNLIYFEADWKEVAKVISILPRLIRLGVQNAPGSDLLRLLQSYKPMGLPFLKSLQIEIIRHSGPGYRKELDNILKSIESHAPLLEEIGLQNNDLSGQEIFDILCHEDILSGLIWLERIYLSYPGGDSWDVTATKKIFFNGAFKLAQKGKFRRLQSITNISQPYSLPYPVAKLSKNEKGELLFLDAREGFGMVVGNHDHPFPGVLGSG
;
A
#
# COMPACT_ATOMS: atom_id res chain seq x y z
N MET A 1 -20.85 15.09 11.41
CA MET A 1 -20.23 16.24 10.70
C MET A 1 -19.68 17.34 11.59
N SER A 2 -20.23 17.63 12.78
CA SER A 2 -19.73 18.69 13.67
C SER A 2 -18.26 18.56 14.09
N PHE A 3 -17.73 17.35 14.18
CA PHE A 3 -16.31 17.10 14.41
C PHE A 3 -15.46 17.73 13.29
N TRP A 4 -15.68 17.32 12.03
CA TRP A 4 -14.90 17.79 10.88
C TRP A 4 -14.93 19.32 10.72
N ASN A 5 -16.08 19.94 10.95
CA ASN A 5 -16.23 21.41 10.87
C ASN A 5 -15.41 22.15 11.95
N ARG A 6 -15.17 21.53 13.10
CA ARG A 6 -14.31 22.10 14.16
C ARG A 6 -12.82 21.89 13.92
N HIS A 7 -12.46 21.02 12.97
CA HIS A 7 -11.08 20.66 12.70
C HIS A 7 -10.69 20.83 11.21
N PRO A 8 -10.85 22.03 10.62
CA PRO A 8 -10.57 22.27 9.19
C PRO A 8 -9.06 22.21 8.84
N LYS A 9 -8.18 22.25 9.85
CA LYS A 9 -6.72 22.21 9.71
C LYS A 9 -6.13 20.80 9.78
N LEU A 10 -6.96 19.75 9.79
CA LEU A 10 -6.44 18.38 9.80
C LEU A 10 -5.73 18.06 8.48
N GLU A 11 -4.47 17.64 8.60
CA GLU A 11 -3.63 17.21 7.49
C GLU A 11 -3.54 15.69 7.37
N ARG A 12 -3.76 14.98 8.48
CA ARG A 12 -3.58 13.53 8.57
C ARG A 12 -4.76 12.90 9.31
N ILE A 13 -5.38 11.91 8.70
CA ILE A 13 -6.48 11.15 9.28
C ILE A 13 -6.24 9.66 9.04
N LYS A 14 -6.34 8.87 10.11
CA LYS A 14 -6.37 7.41 10.07
C LYS A 14 -7.62 6.93 10.80
N LEU A 15 -8.52 6.28 10.08
CA LEU A 15 -9.78 5.74 10.59
C LEU A 15 -9.67 4.22 10.58
N SER A 16 -9.30 3.65 11.72
CA SER A 16 -9.29 2.20 11.91
C SER A 16 -10.64 1.70 12.45
N GLY A 17 -11.05 0.51 12.00
CA GLY A 17 -12.03 -0.31 12.71
C GLY A 17 -13.37 0.36 13.00
N CYS A 18 -14.13 0.73 11.95
CA CYS A 18 -15.54 1.03 12.14
C CYS A 18 -16.27 -0.21 12.67
N SER A 19 -16.48 -0.25 13.98
CA SER A 19 -17.37 -1.22 14.62
C SER A 19 -18.73 -1.19 13.91
N ARG A 20 -19.23 -2.39 13.56
CA ARG A 20 -20.35 -2.66 12.65
C ARG A 20 -21.37 -1.52 12.58
N GLY A 21 -21.31 -0.73 11.51
CA GLY A 21 -22.37 0.22 11.12
C GLY A 21 -22.11 1.70 11.43
N LYS A 22 -21.09 2.06 12.21
CA LYS A 22 -20.75 3.48 12.40
C LYS A 22 -19.98 4.00 11.18
N ARG A 23 -20.43 5.12 10.63
CA ARG A 23 -19.74 5.86 9.56
C ARG A 23 -19.14 7.15 10.11
N TRP A 24 -17.98 7.53 9.60
CA TRP A 24 -17.32 8.78 9.95
C TRP A 24 -17.83 9.95 9.10
N PHE A 25 -18.19 9.67 7.85
CA PHE A 25 -18.76 10.63 6.92
C PHE A 25 -20.25 10.37 6.66
N SER A 26 -21.03 11.45 6.57
CA SER A 26 -22.38 11.42 6.02
C SER A 26 -22.36 11.26 4.51
N ASP A 27 -23.51 10.93 3.91
CA ASP A 27 -23.64 10.88 2.45
C ASP A 27 -23.48 12.26 1.82
N ASP A 28 -23.86 13.32 2.53
CA ASP A 28 -23.67 14.71 2.14
C ASP A 28 -22.39 15.28 2.78
N ILE A 29 -21.28 15.26 2.04
CA ILE A 29 -20.03 15.94 2.44
C ILE A 29 -19.98 17.32 1.79
N PRO A 30 -19.93 18.41 2.58
CA PRO A 30 -19.77 19.75 2.05
C PRO A 30 -18.52 19.88 1.16
N ALA A 31 -18.64 20.63 0.07
CA ALA A 31 -17.50 20.97 -0.76
C ALA A 31 -16.44 21.70 0.09
N GLY A 32 -15.17 21.30 -0.04
CA GLY A 32 -14.06 21.88 0.72
C GLY A 32 -13.90 21.37 2.15
N LEU A 33 -14.74 20.44 2.64
CA LEU A 33 -14.47 19.73 3.88
C LEU A 33 -13.10 19.02 3.77
N LEU A 34 -12.29 19.11 4.83
CA LEU A 34 -10.94 18.53 4.87
C LEU A 34 -9.99 19.12 3.82
N GLY A 35 -10.07 20.44 3.60
CA GLY A 35 -9.27 21.16 2.62
C GLY A 35 -7.75 20.99 2.74
N ASN A 36 -7.25 20.77 3.96
CA ASN A 36 -5.80 20.60 4.21
C ASN A 36 -5.37 19.13 4.29
N LEU A 37 -6.29 18.18 4.08
CA LEU A 37 -5.95 16.77 4.21
C LEU A 37 -5.00 16.33 3.11
N ILE A 38 -3.85 15.80 3.52
CA ILE A 38 -2.82 15.27 2.63
C ILE A 38 -2.63 13.77 2.83
N TYR A 39 -2.84 13.24 4.05
CA TYR A 39 -2.73 11.81 4.38
C TYR A 39 -4.07 11.27 4.85
N PHE A 40 -4.56 10.24 4.17
CA PHE A 40 -5.82 9.61 4.53
C PHE A 40 -5.69 8.09 4.50
N GLU A 41 -6.05 7.43 5.59
CA GLU A 41 -6.17 5.98 5.68
C GLU A 41 -7.54 5.62 6.28
N ALA A 42 -8.33 4.82 5.60
CA ALA A 42 -9.64 4.40 6.09
C ALA A 42 -10.16 3.15 5.37
N ASP A 43 -11.25 2.58 5.90
CA ASP A 43 -12.08 1.59 5.19
C ASP A 43 -12.64 2.17 3.88
N TRP A 44 -12.77 1.31 2.87
CA TRP A 44 -13.34 1.63 1.56
C TRP A 44 -14.61 2.48 1.64
N LYS A 45 -15.52 2.18 2.57
CA LYS A 45 -16.79 2.89 2.70
C LYS A 45 -16.61 4.37 3.04
N GLU A 46 -15.57 4.72 3.79
CA GLU A 46 -15.25 6.11 4.11
C GLU A 46 -14.49 6.77 2.95
N VAL A 47 -13.56 6.05 2.31
CA VAL A 47 -12.82 6.53 1.12
C VAL A 47 -13.77 6.90 -0.02
N ALA A 48 -14.76 6.07 -0.28
CA ALA A 48 -15.77 6.32 -1.31
C ALA A 48 -16.63 7.57 -1.05
N LYS A 49 -16.70 8.06 0.20
CA LYS A 49 -17.43 9.29 0.54
C LYS A 49 -16.59 10.53 0.25
N VAL A 50 -15.28 10.46 0.47
CA VAL A 50 -14.35 11.57 0.30
C VAL A 50 -13.59 11.52 -1.04
N ILE A 51 -14.24 11.04 -2.10
CA ILE A 51 -13.65 10.96 -3.45
C ILE A 51 -13.14 12.34 -3.90
N SER A 52 -13.91 13.41 -3.68
CA SER A 52 -13.55 14.76 -4.11
C SER A 52 -12.22 15.31 -3.58
N ILE A 53 -11.66 14.72 -2.50
CA ILE A 53 -10.35 15.12 -1.95
C ILE A 53 -9.21 14.16 -2.33
N LEU A 54 -9.43 13.05 -3.03
CA LEU A 54 -8.31 12.15 -3.37
C LEU A 54 -7.23 12.78 -4.26
N PRO A 55 -7.55 13.65 -5.25
CA PRO A 55 -6.52 14.21 -6.12
C PRO A 55 -5.46 15.05 -5.42
N ARG A 56 -5.73 15.57 -4.20
CA ARG A 56 -4.76 16.35 -3.40
C ARG A 56 -3.95 15.51 -2.40
N LEU A 57 -4.30 14.23 -2.22
CA LEU A 57 -3.61 13.40 -1.25
C LEU A 57 -2.21 13.06 -1.72
N ILE A 58 -1.28 13.11 -0.78
CA ILE A 58 0.08 12.60 -0.93
C ILE A 58 0.13 11.12 -0.52
N ARG A 59 -0.68 10.73 0.46
CA ARG A 59 -0.76 9.36 0.97
C ARG A 59 -2.22 8.91 1.06
N LEU A 60 -2.50 7.74 0.50
CA LEU A 60 -3.79 7.09 0.57
C LEU A 60 -3.63 5.64 1.06
N GLY A 61 -4.33 5.28 2.12
CA GLY A 61 -4.50 3.90 2.57
C GLY A 61 -5.96 3.50 2.46
N VAL A 62 -6.24 2.45 1.70
CA VAL A 62 -7.60 1.91 1.52
C VAL A 62 -7.64 0.53 2.13
N GLN A 63 -8.38 0.40 3.23
CA GLN A 63 -8.66 -0.87 3.86
C GLN A 63 -9.92 -1.48 3.26
N ASN A 64 -10.00 -2.81 3.27
CA ASN A 64 -11.22 -3.53 2.96
C ASN A 64 -11.86 -3.22 1.58
N ALA A 65 -11.06 -2.95 0.55
CA ALA A 65 -11.60 -2.54 -0.75
C ALA A 65 -12.05 -3.75 -1.59
N PRO A 66 -13.28 -3.76 -2.13
CA PRO A 66 -13.61 -4.67 -3.23
C PRO A 66 -12.77 -4.31 -4.45
N GLY A 67 -12.07 -5.26 -5.06
CA GLY A 67 -11.10 -4.98 -6.13
C GLY A 67 -11.71 -4.22 -7.33
N SER A 68 -12.90 -4.63 -7.77
CA SER A 68 -13.63 -3.96 -8.85
C SER A 68 -14.01 -2.51 -8.55
N ASP A 69 -14.32 -2.20 -7.29
CA ASP A 69 -14.69 -0.84 -6.86
C ASP A 69 -13.45 0.06 -6.75
N LEU A 70 -12.35 -0.46 -6.21
CA LEU A 70 -11.06 0.22 -6.23
C LEU A 70 -10.61 0.52 -7.67
N LEU A 71 -10.77 -0.44 -8.58
CA LEU A 71 -10.46 -0.25 -9.99
C LEU A 71 -11.30 0.87 -10.62
N ARG A 72 -12.61 0.89 -10.38
CA ARG A 72 -13.52 1.95 -10.84
C ARG A 72 -13.13 3.31 -10.28
N LEU A 73 -12.75 3.38 -9.01
CA LEU A 73 -12.29 4.62 -8.39
C LEU A 73 -11.05 5.17 -9.09
N LEU A 74 -10.02 4.35 -9.28
CA LEU A 74 -8.81 4.78 -9.99
C LEU A 74 -9.14 5.28 -11.41
N GLN A 75 -10.04 4.58 -12.12
CA GLN A 75 -10.47 4.95 -13.46
C GLN A 75 -11.33 6.22 -13.51
N SER A 76 -11.99 6.60 -12.42
CA SER A 76 -12.86 7.78 -12.36
C SER A 76 -12.10 9.11 -12.43
N TYR A 77 -10.78 9.10 -12.16
CA TYR A 77 -9.95 10.31 -12.17
C TYR A 77 -9.29 10.60 -13.53
N LYS A 78 -9.69 9.94 -14.61
CA LYS A 78 -9.17 10.27 -15.95
C LYS A 78 -9.59 11.69 -16.38
N PRO A 79 -8.69 12.46 -17.03
CA PRO A 79 -7.32 12.10 -17.40
C PRO A 79 -6.27 12.44 -16.32
N MET A 80 -6.60 13.23 -15.30
CA MET A 80 -5.62 13.82 -14.38
C MET A 80 -5.04 12.84 -13.35
N GLY A 81 -5.71 11.73 -13.08
CA GLY A 81 -5.30 10.73 -12.10
C GLY A 81 -5.24 11.29 -10.67
N LEU A 82 -4.28 10.79 -9.91
CA LEU A 82 -3.92 11.19 -8.54
C LEU A 82 -2.51 11.79 -8.58
N PRO A 83 -2.36 13.02 -9.09
CA PRO A 83 -1.07 13.56 -9.53
C PRO A 83 -0.09 13.82 -8.38
N PHE A 84 -0.56 13.96 -7.15
CA PHE A 84 0.29 14.19 -5.98
C PHE A 84 0.53 12.94 -5.14
N LEU A 85 -0.08 11.80 -5.51
CA LEU A 85 -0.02 10.59 -4.71
C LEU A 85 1.37 9.95 -4.79
N LYS A 86 2.06 9.92 -3.65
CA LYS A 86 3.38 9.32 -3.49
C LYS A 86 3.34 7.98 -2.78
N SER A 87 2.33 7.73 -1.95
CA SER A 87 2.22 6.50 -1.16
C SER A 87 0.81 5.95 -1.21
N LEU A 88 0.68 4.70 -1.64
CA LEU A 88 -0.59 4.00 -1.77
C LEU A 88 -0.53 2.66 -1.03
N GLN A 89 -1.41 2.46 -0.08
CA GLN A 89 -1.63 1.17 0.57
C GLN A 89 -3.02 0.66 0.24
N ILE A 90 -3.12 -0.58 -0.19
CA ILE A 90 -4.38 -1.22 -0.56
C ILE A 90 -4.49 -2.59 0.11
N GLU A 91 -5.57 -2.77 0.85
CA GLU A 91 -6.04 -4.06 1.34
C GLU A 91 -7.27 -4.44 0.52
N ILE A 92 -7.15 -5.52 -0.26
CA ILE A 92 -8.23 -5.99 -1.14
C ILE A 92 -8.94 -7.14 -0.46
N ILE A 93 -10.26 -7.01 -0.22
CA ILE A 93 -11.09 -8.12 0.25
C ILE A 93 -11.40 -9.02 -0.93
N ARG A 94 -11.18 -10.33 -0.77
CA ARG A 94 -11.56 -11.32 -1.76
C ARG A 94 -13.00 -11.76 -1.70
N HIS A 95 -13.48 -12.15 -2.89
CA HIS A 95 -14.24 -13.37 -3.09
C HIS A 95 -13.29 -14.41 -3.69
N SER A 96 -13.15 -15.58 -3.06
CA SER A 96 -12.24 -16.65 -3.51
C SER A 96 -12.53 -17.08 -4.96
N GLY A 97 -11.51 -17.10 -5.84
CA GLY A 97 -11.67 -17.57 -7.21
C GLY A 97 -10.50 -17.27 -8.17
N PRO A 98 -10.44 -17.97 -9.33
CA PRO A 98 -9.37 -17.84 -10.32
C PRO A 98 -9.29 -16.44 -10.98
N GLY A 99 -10.33 -15.62 -10.85
CA GLY A 99 -10.36 -14.25 -11.39
C GLY A 99 -9.48 -13.25 -10.63
N TYR A 100 -9.05 -13.58 -9.41
CA TYR A 100 -8.35 -12.63 -8.54
C TYR A 100 -7.02 -12.13 -9.11
N ARG A 101 -6.24 -13.03 -9.72
CA ARG A 101 -4.96 -12.65 -10.34
C ARG A 101 -5.18 -11.55 -11.38
N LYS A 102 -6.14 -11.76 -12.29
CA LYS A 102 -6.49 -10.80 -13.33
C LYS A 102 -7.01 -9.48 -12.74
N GLU A 103 -7.76 -9.54 -11.64
CA GLU A 103 -8.22 -8.35 -10.93
C GLU A 103 -7.06 -7.54 -10.34
N LEU A 104 -6.13 -8.17 -9.63
CA LEU A 104 -4.94 -7.51 -9.11
C LEU A 104 -4.08 -6.95 -10.25
N ASP A 105 -3.91 -7.68 -11.35
CA ASP A 105 -3.20 -7.20 -12.53
C ASP A 105 -3.83 -5.91 -13.09
N ASN A 106 -5.16 -5.87 -13.18
CA ASN A 106 -5.88 -4.70 -13.64
C ASN A 106 -5.74 -3.52 -12.68
N ILE A 107 -5.75 -3.78 -11.36
CA ILE A 107 -5.54 -2.75 -10.33
C ILE A 107 -4.14 -2.16 -10.45
N LEU A 108 -3.09 -3.00 -10.52
CA LEU A 108 -1.71 -2.55 -10.63
C LEU A 108 -1.47 -1.73 -11.92
N LYS A 109 -1.99 -2.19 -13.06
CA LYS A 109 -1.96 -1.41 -14.32
C LYS A 109 -2.71 -0.08 -14.22
N SER A 110 -3.82 -0.06 -13.48
CA SER A 110 -4.57 1.17 -13.23
C SER A 110 -3.78 2.12 -12.33
N ILE A 111 -3.09 1.62 -11.30
CA ILE A 111 -2.21 2.44 -10.46
C ILE A 111 -1.11 3.07 -11.30
N GLU A 112 -0.45 2.29 -12.16
CA GLU A 112 0.57 2.83 -13.09
C GLU A 112 0.04 3.99 -13.93
N SER A 113 -1.19 3.86 -14.45
CA SER A 113 -1.80 4.87 -15.33
C SER A 113 -2.27 6.12 -14.60
N HIS A 114 -2.63 6.02 -13.32
CA HIS A 114 -3.30 7.10 -12.58
C HIS A 114 -2.47 7.67 -11.42
N ALA A 115 -1.38 7.02 -11.00
CA ALA A 115 -0.47 7.51 -9.97
C ALA A 115 1.00 7.34 -10.42
N PRO A 116 1.43 8.03 -11.49
CA PRO A 116 2.75 7.82 -12.08
C PRO A 116 3.92 8.27 -11.18
N LEU A 117 3.66 9.12 -10.18
CA LEU A 117 4.64 9.62 -9.22
C LEU A 117 4.72 8.78 -7.93
N LEU A 118 4.15 7.58 -7.94
CA LEU A 118 4.14 6.72 -6.76
C LEU A 118 5.56 6.30 -6.36
N GLU A 119 5.92 6.60 -5.11
CA GLU A 119 7.20 6.26 -4.48
C GLU A 119 7.06 5.01 -3.58
N GLU A 120 5.85 4.76 -3.06
CA GLU A 120 5.56 3.63 -2.17
C GLU A 120 4.27 2.91 -2.56
N ILE A 121 4.32 1.58 -2.59
CA ILE A 121 3.12 0.74 -2.72
C ILE A 121 3.07 -0.30 -1.60
N GLY A 122 1.92 -0.38 -0.92
CA GLY A 122 1.60 -1.41 0.07
C GLY A 122 0.49 -2.30 -0.45
N LEU A 123 0.75 -3.60 -0.55
CA LEU A 123 -0.22 -4.62 -0.95
C LEU A 123 -0.50 -5.51 0.26
N GLN A 124 -1.70 -5.37 0.81
CA GLN A 124 -2.19 -6.25 1.87
C GLN A 124 -3.20 -7.23 1.30
N ASN A 125 -2.92 -8.50 1.53
CA ASN A 125 -3.70 -9.60 1.01
C ASN A 125 -3.77 -10.70 2.07
N ASN A 126 -4.95 -11.24 2.32
CA ASN A 126 -5.14 -12.31 3.32
C ASN A 126 -5.39 -13.68 2.67
N ASP A 127 -5.16 -13.82 1.36
CA ASP A 127 -5.57 -14.98 0.59
C ASP A 127 -4.55 -15.47 -0.46
N LEU A 128 -3.60 -14.64 -0.89
CA LEU A 128 -2.52 -14.98 -1.80
C LEU A 128 -1.29 -15.33 -0.98
N SER A 129 -0.70 -16.49 -1.25
CA SER A 129 0.64 -16.81 -0.74
C SER A 129 1.68 -15.80 -1.24
N GLY A 130 2.79 -15.69 -0.51
CA GLY A 130 3.90 -14.84 -0.95
C GLY A 130 4.42 -15.20 -2.35
N GLN A 131 4.41 -16.49 -2.70
CA GLN A 131 4.83 -16.96 -4.04
C GLN A 131 3.92 -16.39 -5.13
N GLU A 132 2.59 -16.46 -4.95
CA GLU A 132 1.65 -15.93 -5.94
C GLU A 132 1.74 -14.41 -6.08
N ILE A 133 1.95 -13.68 -4.97
CA ILE A 133 2.18 -12.22 -5.01
C ILE A 133 3.42 -11.90 -5.84
N PHE A 134 4.55 -12.58 -5.57
CA PHE A 134 5.76 -12.34 -6.35
C PHE A 134 5.62 -12.76 -7.81
N ASP A 135 4.89 -13.83 -8.12
CA ASP A 135 4.62 -14.22 -9.51
C ASP A 135 3.79 -13.17 -10.26
N ILE A 136 2.86 -12.49 -9.57
CA ILE A 136 2.13 -11.35 -10.11
C ILE A 136 3.06 -10.16 -10.33
N LEU A 137 3.82 -9.76 -9.30
CA LEU A 137 4.72 -8.61 -9.37
C LEU A 137 5.86 -8.81 -10.38
N CYS A 138 6.30 -10.05 -10.59
CA CYS A 138 7.33 -10.40 -11.57
C CYS A 138 6.78 -10.60 -12.98
N HIS A 139 5.45 -10.59 -13.17
CA HIS A 139 4.84 -10.64 -14.49
C HIS A 139 5.28 -9.42 -15.30
N GLU A 140 5.54 -9.63 -16.58
CA GLU A 140 6.05 -8.56 -17.44
C GLU A 140 5.13 -7.33 -17.41
N ASP A 141 5.78 -6.19 -17.29
CA ASP A 141 5.24 -4.83 -17.41
C ASP A 141 4.28 -4.31 -16.34
N ILE A 142 3.92 -5.10 -15.33
CA ILE A 142 2.81 -4.75 -14.42
C ILE A 142 3.03 -3.50 -13.54
N LEU A 143 4.29 -3.17 -13.23
CA LEU A 143 4.67 -1.96 -12.51
C LEU A 143 5.76 -1.18 -13.28
N SER A 144 5.87 -1.42 -14.58
CA SER A 144 7.01 -0.92 -15.35
C SER A 144 6.99 0.59 -15.56
N GLY A 145 5.82 1.21 -15.55
CA GLY A 145 5.66 2.66 -15.62
C GLY A 145 5.85 3.38 -14.29
N LEU A 146 5.96 2.67 -13.17
CA LEU A 146 6.22 3.27 -11.84
C LEU A 146 7.72 3.54 -11.63
N ILE A 147 8.28 4.42 -12.46
CA ILE A 147 9.73 4.74 -12.45
C ILE A 147 10.19 5.42 -11.14
N TRP A 148 9.26 5.97 -10.37
CA TRP A 148 9.51 6.62 -9.09
C TRP A 148 9.43 5.66 -7.90
N LEU A 149 9.04 4.41 -8.11
CA LEU A 149 8.81 3.46 -7.03
C LEU A 149 10.10 3.11 -6.27
N GLU A 150 10.13 3.43 -4.99
CA GLU A 150 11.26 3.21 -4.09
C GLU A 150 11.01 2.06 -3.11
N ARG A 151 9.76 1.86 -2.69
CA ARG A 151 9.42 0.94 -1.60
C ARG A 151 8.18 0.11 -1.92
N ILE A 152 8.30 -1.20 -1.71
CA ILE A 152 7.18 -2.15 -1.79
C ILE A 152 6.98 -2.76 -0.41
N TYR A 153 5.73 -2.76 0.05
CA TYR A 153 5.32 -3.41 1.29
C TYR A 153 4.31 -4.50 0.97
N LEU A 154 4.54 -5.71 1.48
CA LEU A 154 3.71 -6.88 1.20
C LEU A 154 3.16 -7.44 2.50
N SER A 155 1.88 -7.78 2.52
CA SER A 155 1.26 -8.59 3.58
C SER A 155 0.53 -9.74 2.89
N TYR A 156 0.84 -10.95 3.32
CA TYR A 156 0.26 -12.21 2.85
C TYR A 156 0.18 -13.27 3.98
N PRO A 157 -0.74 -14.24 3.88
CA PRO A 157 -0.86 -15.33 4.84
C PRO A 157 0.44 -16.12 5.00
N GLY A 158 0.78 -16.43 6.25
CA GLY A 158 2.00 -17.15 6.59
C GLY A 158 3.28 -16.30 6.48
N GLY A 159 3.20 -15.06 6.00
CA GLY A 159 4.32 -14.12 5.94
C GLY A 159 4.91 -13.77 7.31
N ASP A 160 4.16 -14.00 8.38
CA ASP A 160 4.52 -13.69 9.78
C ASP A 160 5.48 -14.70 10.39
N SER A 161 5.59 -15.89 9.78
CA SER A 161 6.40 -16.97 10.30
C SER A 161 7.87 -16.75 9.95
N TRP A 162 8.51 -15.78 10.60
CA TRP A 162 9.95 -15.56 10.45
C TRP A 162 10.72 -16.86 10.72
N ASP A 163 10.31 -17.66 11.70
CA ASP A 163 10.98 -18.93 12.03
C ASP A 163 10.87 -20.03 10.96
N VAL A 164 10.06 -19.84 9.92
CA VAL A 164 9.92 -20.82 8.85
C VAL A 164 10.88 -20.47 7.72
N THR A 165 12.00 -21.20 7.65
CA THR A 165 13.02 -21.09 6.60
C THR A 165 12.42 -21.05 5.18
N ALA A 166 11.32 -21.77 4.94
CA ALA A 166 10.62 -21.76 3.67
C ALA A 166 9.98 -20.39 3.34
N THR A 167 9.35 -19.73 4.32
CA THR A 167 8.73 -18.40 4.15
C THR A 167 9.78 -17.34 3.84
N LYS A 168 10.91 -17.33 4.58
CA LYS A 168 12.04 -16.44 4.29
C LYS A 168 12.56 -16.65 2.87
N LYS A 169 12.73 -17.92 2.46
CA LYS A 169 13.23 -18.28 1.13
C LYS A 169 12.29 -17.78 0.03
N ILE A 170 10.97 -17.94 0.20
CA ILE A 170 9.97 -17.41 -0.74
C ILE A 170 10.12 -15.89 -0.86
N PHE A 171 10.17 -15.19 0.29
CA PHE A 171 10.29 -13.74 0.30
C PHE A 171 11.56 -13.23 -0.38
N PHE A 172 12.73 -13.71 0.03
CA PHE A 172 14.00 -13.22 -0.51
C PHE A 172 14.23 -13.63 -1.96
N ASN A 173 13.81 -14.84 -2.37
CA ASN A 173 13.88 -15.24 -3.77
C ASN A 173 12.94 -14.40 -4.64
N GLY A 174 11.73 -14.13 -4.17
CA GLY A 174 10.78 -13.28 -4.85
C GLY A 174 11.29 -11.84 -4.97
N ALA A 175 11.81 -11.28 -3.87
CA ALA A 175 12.41 -9.95 -3.83
C ALA A 175 13.61 -9.84 -4.79
N PHE A 176 14.48 -10.84 -4.81
CA PHE A 176 15.61 -10.90 -5.73
C PHE A 176 15.16 -10.92 -7.19
N LYS A 177 14.23 -11.82 -7.56
CA LYS A 177 13.65 -11.92 -8.91
C LYS A 177 13.02 -10.61 -9.34
N LEU A 178 12.26 -9.96 -8.45
CA LEU A 178 11.63 -8.67 -8.74
C LEU A 178 12.68 -7.57 -8.95
N ALA A 179 13.70 -7.50 -8.09
CA ALA A 179 14.75 -6.50 -8.17
C ALA A 179 15.62 -6.63 -9.43
N GLN A 180 15.79 -7.85 -9.97
CA GLN A 180 16.46 -8.11 -11.24
C GLN A 180 15.70 -7.59 -12.47
N LYS A 181 14.39 -7.30 -12.35
CA LYS A 181 13.65 -6.63 -13.42
C LYS A 181 14.20 -5.20 -13.54
N GLY A 182 15.00 -4.93 -14.58
CA GLY A 182 15.75 -3.67 -14.78
C GLY A 182 14.93 -2.38 -14.94
N LYS A 183 13.61 -2.43 -14.72
CA LYS A 183 12.69 -1.28 -14.83
C LYS A 183 12.55 -0.50 -13.52
N PHE A 184 12.80 -1.15 -12.38
CA PHE A 184 12.74 -0.52 -11.06
C PHE A 184 14.06 0.16 -10.71
N ARG A 185 14.38 1.29 -11.33
CA ARG A 185 15.66 1.97 -11.12
C ARG A 185 15.83 2.50 -9.69
N ARG A 186 14.73 2.95 -9.08
CA ARG A 186 14.73 3.59 -7.76
C ARG A 186 14.32 2.66 -6.61
N LEU A 187 13.96 1.41 -6.90
CA LEU A 187 13.50 0.49 -5.85
C LEU A 187 14.65 0.15 -4.90
N GLN A 188 14.49 0.60 -3.65
CA GLN A 188 15.47 0.50 -2.57
C GLN A 188 15.12 -0.59 -1.56
N SER A 189 13.83 -0.91 -1.40
CA SER A 189 13.44 -1.94 -0.44
C SER A 189 12.12 -2.63 -0.74
N ILE A 190 12.08 -3.91 -0.39
CA ILE A 190 10.86 -4.70 -0.30
C ILE A 190 10.74 -5.17 1.15
N THR A 191 9.59 -4.98 1.76
CA THR A 191 9.35 -5.26 3.18
C THR A 191 8.09 -6.10 3.33
N ASN A 192 8.16 -7.16 4.12
CA ASN A 192 6.97 -7.90 4.54
C ASN A 192 6.40 -7.25 5.82
N ILE A 193 5.12 -6.89 5.80
CA ILE A 193 4.35 -6.22 6.86
C ILE A 193 3.10 -7.05 7.26
N SER A 194 3.13 -8.36 7.06
CA SER A 194 1.97 -9.26 7.29
C SER A 194 1.34 -9.11 8.69
N GLN A 195 2.14 -8.85 9.72
CA GLN A 195 1.63 -8.53 11.06
C GLN A 195 2.42 -7.39 11.70
N PRO A 196 1.72 -6.34 12.20
CA PRO A 196 2.37 -5.21 12.87
C PRO A 196 3.06 -5.58 14.20
N TYR A 197 2.81 -6.77 14.74
CA TYR A 197 3.37 -7.24 16.01
C TYR A 197 4.33 -8.43 15.87
N SER A 198 4.51 -8.96 14.66
CA SER A 198 5.45 -10.06 14.41
C SER A 198 6.82 -9.48 14.05
N LEU A 199 7.62 -9.24 15.09
CA LEU A 199 9.01 -8.83 14.98
C LEU A 199 9.94 -10.03 15.26
N PRO A 200 11.04 -10.18 14.50
CA PRO A 200 11.40 -9.39 13.33
C PRO A 200 10.61 -9.77 12.08
N TYR A 201 10.45 -8.82 11.15
CA TYR A 201 9.87 -9.07 9.82
C TYR A 201 10.93 -9.04 8.70
N PRO A 202 10.70 -9.74 7.57
CA PRO A 202 11.62 -9.71 6.42
C PRO A 202 11.78 -8.34 5.77
N VAL A 203 13.03 -7.93 5.55
CA VAL A 203 13.37 -6.76 4.74
C VAL A 203 14.45 -7.11 3.74
N ALA A 204 14.19 -6.90 2.45
CA ALA A 204 15.20 -6.93 1.40
C ALA A 204 15.60 -5.49 1.06
N LYS A 205 16.81 -5.08 1.44
CA LYS A 205 17.40 -3.80 1.02
C LYS A 205 18.16 -4.02 -0.29
N LEU A 206 17.93 -3.15 -1.26
CA LEU A 206 18.44 -3.28 -2.61
C LEU A 206 19.44 -2.16 -2.89
N SER A 207 20.61 -2.54 -3.39
CA SER A 207 21.57 -1.60 -3.96
C SER A 207 21.59 -1.77 -5.47
N LYS A 208 21.40 -0.67 -6.19
CA LYS A 208 21.34 -0.64 -7.66
C LYS A 208 22.33 0.38 -8.21
N ASN A 209 22.85 0.13 -9.40
CA ASN A 209 23.66 1.12 -10.12
C ASN A 209 22.78 2.17 -10.83
N GLU A 210 23.40 3.14 -11.49
CA GLU A 210 22.71 4.20 -12.24
C GLU A 210 21.81 3.68 -13.38
N LYS A 211 22.09 2.48 -13.89
CA LYS A 211 21.27 1.82 -14.92
C LYS A 211 20.05 1.09 -14.33
N GLY A 212 19.96 0.98 -13.00
CA GLY A 212 18.93 0.25 -12.28
C GLY A 212 19.21 -1.25 -12.13
N GLU A 213 20.40 -1.70 -12.50
CA GLU A 213 20.83 -3.09 -12.35
C GLU A 213 21.13 -3.38 -10.88
N LEU A 214 20.68 -4.53 -10.39
CA LEU A 214 20.89 -4.95 -9.00
C LEU A 214 22.38 -5.27 -8.78
N LEU A 215 23.02 -4.53 -7.87
CA LEU A 215 24.39 -4.79 -7.42
C LEU A 215 24.40 -5.79 -6.26
N PHE A 216 23.53 -5.57 -5.28
CA PHE A 216 23.47 -6.37 -4.06
C PHE A 216 22.06 -6.36 -3.46
N LEU A 217 21.66 -7.49 -2.89
CA LEU A 217 20.47 -7.62 -2.04
C LEU A 217 20.94 -7.99 -0.64
N ASP A 218 20.60 -7.13 0.31
CA ASP A 218 20.85 -7.33 1.72
C ASP A 218 19.59 -7.88 2.41
N ALA A 219 19.66 -9.14 2.83
CA ALA A 219 18.58 -9.81 3.54
C ALA A 219 18.68 -9.47 5.03
N ARG A 220 17.72 -8.67 5.52
CA ARG A 220 17.72 -8.16 6.89
C ARG A 220 16.45 -8.51 7.64
N GLU A 221 16.59 -8.43 8.95
CA GLU A 221 15.50 -8.38 9.92
C GLU A 221 15.09 -6.92 10.14
N GLY A 222 13.80 -6.65 9.99
CA GLY A 222 13.17 -5.39 10.37
C GLY A 222 12.60 -5.50 11.76
N PHE A 223 12.97 -4.55 12.62
CA PHE A 223 12.47 -4.43 14.00
C PHE A 223 11.65 -3.14 14.19
N GLY A 224 11.18 -2.53 13.10
CA GLY A 224 10.76 -1.13 13.06
C GLY A 224 9.40 -0.84 12.40
N MET A 225 9.22 0.42 12.00
CA MET A 225 7.94 1.10 11.79
C MET A 225 7.03 0.49 10.71
N VAL A 226 5.73 0.40 11.04
CA VAL A 226 4.63 0.22 10.08
C VAL A 226 4.58 1.44 9.15
N VAL A 227 4.36 1.20 7.85
CA VAL A 227 4.20 2.25 6.82
C VAL A 227 3.22 3.32 7.31
N GLY A 228 3.62 4.60 7.29
CA GLY A 228 2.76 5.73 7.69
C GLY A 228 2.97 6.24 9.11
N ASN A 229 3.79 5.54 9.91
CA ASN A 229 4.26 5.99 11.22
C ASN A 229 5.75 6.38 11.20
N HIS A 230 6.25 6.89 10.07
CA HIS A 230 7.66 7.28 9.92
C HIS A 230 8.13 8.34 10.95
N ASP A 231 7.20 9.09 11.54
CA ASP A 231 7.44 10.10 12.58
C ASP A 231 7.31 9.53 14.02
N HIS A 232 7.05 8.22 14.18
CA HIS A 232 6.86 7.56 15.47
C HIS A 232 7.79 6.33 15.60
N PRO A 233 9.05 6.51 16.02
CA PRO A 233 10.09 5.48 15.95
C PRO A 233 9.93 4.30 16.93
N PHE A 234 8.91 4.27 17.80
CA PHE A 234 8.67 3.19 18.75
C PHE A 234 7.17 2.89 18.88
N PRO A 235 6.72 1.61 18.77
CA PRO A 235 5.41 1.25 19.27
C PRO A 235 5.48 1.41 20.79
N GLY A 236 4.76 2.40 21.34
CA GLY A 236 4.61 2.54 22.77
C GLY A 236 4.22 1.17 23.35
N VAL A 237 4.93 0.76 24.39
CA VAL A 237 4.50 -0.34 25.26
C VAL A 237 3.02 -0.08 25.59
N LEU A 238 2.16 -1.07 25.34
CA LEU A 238 0.75 -1.03 25.71
C LEU A 238 0.64 -0.54 27.17
N GLY A 239 0.07 0.66 27.37
CA GLY A 239 -0.06 1.29 28.69
C GLY A 239 0.75 2.57 28.93
N SER A 240 1.42 3.13 27.91
CA SER A 240 2.05 4.47 27.99
C SER A 240 1.27 5.49 27.15
N GLY A 241 0.15 5.95 27.70
CA GLY A 241 -0.71 7.01 27.19
C GLY A 241 -1.75 7.39 28.23
#